data_AF-A0A7W0WX09-F1
#
_entry.id   AF-A0A7W0WX09-F1
#
_cell.length_a   1.000
_cell.length_b   1.000
_cell.length_c   1.000
_cell.angle_alpha   90.00
_cell.angle_beta   90.00
_cell.angle_gamma   90.00
#
_symmetry.space_group_name_H-M   'P 1'
#
loop_
_entity.id
_entity.type
_entity.pdbx_description
1 polymer ?
#
loop_
_entity_poly.entity_id
_entity_poly.type
_entity_poly.pdbx_seq_one_letter_code
_entity_poly.pdbx_strand_id
1 'polypeptide(L)' 'LTVVDCNSEKTRKKVGILPGAVLIDDETFTASELPSDKSTKLVFYCGGPG' A
#
# COMPACT_ATOMS: atom_id res chain seq x y z
N LEU A 1 -6.79 2.41 -11.88
CA LEU A 1 -5.41 2.40 -11.38
C LEU A 1 -5.51 2.53 -9.87
N THR A 2 -4.90 1.62 -9.13
CA THR A 2 -4.90 1.64 -7.67
C THR A 2 -3.48 1.94 -7.20
N VAL A 3 -3.34 2.96 -6.38
CA VAL A 3 -2.08 3.29 -5.71
C VAL A 3 -1.99 2.47 -4.43
N VAL A 4 -0.85 1.83 -4.20
CA VAL A 4 -0.63 0.92 -3.09
C VAL A 4 0.61 1.38 -2.31
N ASP A 5 0.40 1.74 -1.04
CA ASP A 5 1.44 2.14 -0.09
C ASP A 5 1.97 0.88 0.61
N CYS A 6 3.22 0.51 0.37
CA CYS A 6 3.87 -0.65 0.99
C CYS A 6 4.72 -0.19 2.18
N ASN A 7 4.08 0.14 3.30
CA ASN A 7 4.75 0.54 4.55
C ASN A 7 3.90 0.10 5.75
N SER A 8 4.55 -0.20 6.88
CA SER A 8 3.81 -0.49 8.11
C SER A 8 2.90 0.65 8.58
N GLU A 9 1.76 0.27 9.18
CA GLU A 9 0.86 1.22 9.84
C GLU A 9 1.57 2.10 10.88
N LYS A 10 2.60 1.55 11.55
CA LYS A 10 3.38 2.25 12.57
C LYS A 10 4.01 3.52 12.03
N THR A 11 4.53 3.47 10.80
CA THR A 11 5.10 4.63 10.11
C THR A 11 3.99 5.56 9.63
N ARG A 12 2.99 5.00 8.93
CA ARG A 12 1.95 5.78 8.26
C ARG A 12 0.94 6.45 9.20
N LYS A 13 0.78 5.96 10.43
CA LYS A 13 0.08 6.67 11.52
C LYS A 13 0.71 8.03 11.87
N LYS A 14 2.02 8.20 11.65
CA LYS A 14 2.74 9.44 11.99
C LYS A 14 2.86 10.40 10.81
N VAL A 15 3.08 9.86 9.61
CA VAL A 15 3.41 10.68 8.42
C VAL A 15 2.30 10.72 7.36
N GLY A 16 1.24 9.93 7.55
CA GLY A 16 0.13 9.81 6.59
C GLY A 16 0.49 9.01 5.33
N ILE A 17 -0.53 8.78 4.52
CA ILE A 17 -0.47 8.12 3.20
C ILE A 17 -1.00 9.09 2.13
N LEU A 18 -0.72 8.80 0.85
CA LEU A 18 -1.36 9.51 -0.25
C LEU A 18 -2.89 9.33 -0.20
N PRO A 19 -3.69 10.41 -0.36
CA PRO A 19 -5.15 10.28 -0.38
C PRO A 19 -5.63 9.28 -1.45
N GLY A 20 -6.40 8.28 -1.00
CA GLY A 20 -6.93 7.23 -1.88
C GLY A 20 -5.98 6.04 -2.15
N ALA A 21 -4.78 6.03 -1.57
CA ALA A 21 -3.91 4.86 -1.61
C ALA A 21 -4.43 3.76 -0.67
N VAL A 22 -4.26 2.51 -1.10
CA VAL A 22 -4.45 1.33 -0.24
C VAL A 22 -3.16 1.10 0.54
N LEU A 23 -3.24 1.11 1.87
CA LEU A 23 -2.12 0.75 2.72
C LEU A 23 -2.05 -0.76 2.86
N ILE A 24 -0.90 -1.35 2.54
CA ILE A 24 -0.59 -2.75 2.83
C ILE A 24 0.67 -2.81 3.69
N ASP A 25 0.70 -3.77 4.61
CA ASP A 25 1.89 -4.05 5.39
C ASP A 25 2.98 -4.66 4.51
N ASP A 26 4.23 -4.23 4.69
CA ASP A 26 5.36 -4.63 3.85
C ASP A 26 5.91 -6.02 4.20
N GLU A 27 5.59 -6.56 5.38
CA GLU A 27 6.07 -7.87 5.85
C GLU A 27 4.97 -8.93 5.84
N THR A 28 3.71 -8.56 6.13
CA THR A 28 2.63 -9.51 6.45
C THR A 28 1.44 -9.49 5.49
N PHE A 29 1.52 -8.72 4.41
CA PHE A 29 0.47 -8.59 3.41
C PHE A 29 0.00 -9.92 2.79
N THR A 30 -1.29 -9.97 2.47
CA THR A 30 -1.96 -11.05 1.73
C THR A 30 -2.58 -10.54 0.43
N ALA A 31 -2.49 -11.33 -0.64
CA ALA A 31 -2.99 -10.94 -1.97
C ALA A 31 -4.50 -10.59 -2.01
N SER A 32 -5.27 -11.00 -1.01
CA SER A 32 -6.69 -10.65 -0.82
C SER A 32 -6.94 -9.19 -0.45
N GLU A 33 -5.91 -8.45 0.01
CA GLU A 33 -6.01 -7.02 0.33
C GLU A 33 -5.96 -6.13 -0.92
N LEU A 34 -5.55 -6.70 -2.06
CA LEU A 34 -5.57 -6.02 -3.35
C LEU A 34 -6.94 -6.19 -4.03
N PRO A 35 -7.28 -5.31 -5.00
CA PRO A 35 -8.49 -5.47 -5.81
C PRO A 35 -8.62 -6.88 -6.39
N SER A 36 -9.82 -7.45 -6.28
CA SER A 36 -10.12 -8.80 -6.78
C SER A 36 -10.03 -8.87 -8.31
N ASP A 37 -10.36 -7.78 -9.01
CA ASP A 37 -10.21 -7.64 -10.45
C ASP A 37 -8.74 -7.55 -10.86
N LYS A 38 -8.23 -8.64 -11.46
CA LYS A 38 -6.84 -8.77 -11.93
C LYS A 38 -6.51 -7.91 -13.15
N SER A 39 -7.49 -7.28 -13.79
CA SER A 39 -7.25 -6.27 -14.83
C SER A 39 -6.90 -4.89 -14.24
N THR A 40 -7.11 -4.70 -12.93
CA THR A 40 -6.79 -3.45 -12.25
C THR A 40 -5.29 -3.18 -12.28
N LYS A 41 -4.89 -2.08 -12.93
CA LYS A 41 -3.50 -1.61 -12.88
C LYS A 41 -3.14 -1.16 -11.46
N LEU A 42 -2.03 -1.66 -10.93
CA LEU A 42 -1.51 -1.32 -9.61
C LEU A 42 -0.23 -0.48 -9.75
N VAL A 43 -0.05 0.50 -8.87
CA VAL A 43 1.19 1.27 -8.71
C VAL A 43 1.60 1.20 -7.26
N PHE A 44 2.72 0.53 -7.00
CA PHE A 44 3.28 0.36 -5.67
C PHE A 44 4.29 1.47 -5.38
N TYR A 45 4.29 1.96 -4.14
CA TYR A 45 5.32 2.87 -3.65
C TYR A 45 5.73 2.53 -2.21
N CYS A 46 6.94 2.92 -1.83
CA CYS A 46 7.46 2.82 -0.48
C CYS A 46 8.13 4.13 -0.06
N GLY A 47 8.28 4.38 1.25
CA GLY A 47 8.95 5.57 1.78
C GLY A 47 10.47 5.60 1.57
N GLY A 48 11.06 4.52 1.05
CA GLY A 48 12.52 4.34 0.95
C GLY A 48 13.10 3.64 2.18
N PRO A 49 14.41 3.30 2.17
CA PRO A 49 15.05 2.66 3.31
C PRO A 49 15.11 3.66 4.48
N GLY A 50 14.24 3.45 5.47
CA GLY A 50 14.25 4.16 6.75
C GLY A 50 15.04 3.41 7.81
#